data_AF-T1H3Z9-F1
#
_entry.id   AF-T1H3Z9-F1
#
_cell.length_a   1.000
_cell.length_b   1.000
_cell.length_c   1.000
_cell.angle_alpha   90.00
_cell.angle_beta   90.00
_cell.angle_gamma   90.00
#
_symmetry.space_group_name_H-M   'P 1'
#
loop_
_entity.id
_entity.type
_entity.pdbx_description
1 polymer ?
#
loop_
_entity_poly.entity_id
_entity_poly.type
_entity_poly.pdbx_seq_one_letter_code
_entity_poly.pdbx_strand_id
1 'polypeptide(L)'
;MFLQSFKKLAKVLRMRFIKKECGDYFMKTVKETVEYRERNNIRRNDFMDLLIDLKNNKNGDNPEGLTIDEVCAHSFIFIFAGFETSSSLMGFMLYELARNPEIQSKLRNHINSTLGKHNGASLGWSNTPKMERIKCGFHTKSCIENRLTIIMERHLSISIQDP
;
A
#
# COMPACT_ATOMS: atom_id res chain seq x y z
N MET A 1 8.99 12.75 9.23
CA MET A 1 10.22 12.78 10.06
C MET A 1 10.15 13.73 11.25
N PHE A 2 9.96 15.05 11.11
CA PHE A 2 9.98 15.99 12.25
C PHE A 2 9.00 15.64 13.40
N LEU A 3 7.78 15.22 13.06
CA LEU A 3 6.75 14.77 14.01
C LEU A 3 7.14 13.52 14.82
N GLN A 4 7.93 12.61 14.23
CA GLN A 4 8.42 11.41 14.90
C GLN A 4 9.63 11.70 15.79
N SER A 5 10.52 12.60 15.35
CA SER A 5 11.74 12.98 16.08
C SER A 5 11.46 13.90 17.27
N PHE A 6 10.46 14.78 17.18
CA PHE A 6 10.15 15.77 18.24
C PHE A 6 8.71 15.66 18.75
N LYS A 7 8.33 14.48 19.25
CA LYS A 7 6.96 14.16 19.70
C LYS A 7 6.38 15.17 20.72
N LYS A 8 7.19 15.63 21.68
CA LYS A 8 6.74 16.62 22.70
C LYS A 8 6.40 17.97 22.06
N LEU A 9 7.28 18.50 21.22
CA LEU A 9 7.06 19.78 20.54
C LEU A 9 5.89 19.70 19.54
N ALA A 10 5.76 18.58 18.83
CA ALA A 10 4.63 18.29 17.97
C ALA A 10 3.30 18.26 18.72
N LYS A 11 3.27 17.68 19.93
CA LYS A 11 2.09 17.67 20.80
C LYS A 11 1.74 19.07 21.31
N VAL A 12 2.74 19.87 21.68
CA VAL A 12 2.56 21.28 22.10
C VAL A 12 1.99 22.12 20.95
N LEU A 13 2.52 21.95 19.74
CA LEU A 13 2.08 22.67 18.54
C LEU A 13 0.81 22.07 17.90
N ARG A 14 0.21 21.04 18.50
CA ARG A 14 -0.98 20.31 17.99
C ARG A 14 -0.85 19.89 16.52
N MET A 15 0.36 19.56 16.08
CA MET A 15 0.59 19.20 14.70
C MET A 15 0.09 17.78 14.43
N ARG A 16 -0.77 17.63 13.41
CA ARG A 16 -1.26 16.32 12.95
C ARG A 16 -0.51 15.92 11.68
N PHE A 17 -0.17 14.64 11.59
CA PHE A 17 0.45 14.08 10.37
C PHE A 17 -0.51 14.14 9.17
N ILE A 18 -1.81 13.99 9.44
CA ILE A 18 -2.89 14.04 8.45
C ILE A 18 -3.77 15.22 8.78
N LYS A 19 -4.17 15.98 7.75
CA LYS A 19 -5.19 17.03 7.91
C LYS A 19 -6.46 16.42 8.51
N LYS A 20 -7.07 17.14 9.45
CA LYS A 20 -8.27 16.67 10.17
C LYS A 20 -9.36 16.21 9.20
N GLU A 21 -9.67 17.05 8.21
CA GLU A 21 -10.68 16.76 7.18
C GLU A 21 -10.44 15.43 6.46
N CYS A 22 -9.20 15.15 6.06
CA CYS A 22 -8.85 13.90 5.37
C CYS A 22 -8.96 12.69 6.31
N GLY A 23 -8.53 12.83 7.56
CA GLY A 23 -8.63 11.76 8.56
C GLY A 23 -10.10 11.43 8.88
N ASP A 24 -10.90 12.46 9.11
CA ASP A 24 -12.32 12.32 9.44
C ASP A 24 -13.10 11.73 8.25
N TYR A 25 -12.81 12.16 7.02
CA TYR A 25 -13.37 11.58 5.81
C TYR A 25 -13.01 10.09 5.64
N PHE A 26 -11.75 9.74 5.88
CA PHE A 26 -11.28 8.36 5.77
C PHE A 26 -11.97 7.45 6.80
N MET A 27 -11.98 7.86 8.08
CA MET A 27 -12.65 7.12 9.15
C MET A 27 -14.13 6.94 8.84
N LYS A 28 -14.81 8.01 8.39
CA LYS A 28 -16.21 7.95 7.97
C LYS A 28 -16.43 6.93 6.85
N THR A 29 -15.60 6.97 5.80
CA THR A 29 -15.74 6.08 4.64
C THR A 29 -15.55 4.61 5.01
N VAL A 30 -14.53 4.30 5.81
CA VAL A 30 -14.28 2.92 6.28
C VAL A 30 -15.44 2.44 7.15
N LYS A 31 -15.89 3.27 8.09
CA LYS A 31 -17.02 2.94 8.97
C LYS A 31 -18.30 2.68 8.17
N GLU A 32 -18.66 3.57 7.25
CA GLU A 32 -19.82 3.41 6.37
C GLU A 32 -19.71 2.14 5.51
N THR A 33 -18.50 1.81 5.03
CA THR A 33 -18.25 0.58 4.26
C THR A 33 -18.47 -0.67 5.11
N VAL A 34 -17.96 -0.69 6.34
CA VAL A 34 -18.16 -1.80 7.28
C VAL A 34 -19.65 -1.96 7.61
N GLU A 35 -20.32 -0.88 8.02
CA GLU A 35 -21.74 -0.89 8.36
C GLU A 35 -22.62 -1.33 7.19
N TYR A 36 -22.32 -0.85 5.98
CA TYR A 36 -23.04 -1.23 4.77
C TYR A 36 -22.89 -2.72 4.47
N ARG A 37 -21.67 -3.28 4.58
CA ARG A 37 -21.43 -4.70 4.32
C ARG A 37 -22.09 -5.59 5.37
N GLU A 38 -22.01 -5.22 6.65
CA GLU A 38 -22.66 -5.94 7.74
C GLU A 38 -24.18 -5.93 7.62
N ARG A 39 -24.79 -4.76 7.35
CA ARG A 39 -26.25 -4.63 7.22
C ARG A 39 -26.82 -5.41 6.03
N ASN A 40 -26.10 -5.44 4.92
CA ASN A 40 -26.55 -6.09 3.69
C ASN A 40 -26.01 -7.52 3.54
N ASN A 41 -25.29 -8.05 4.54
CA ASN A 41 -24.66 -9.38 4.49
C ASN A 41 -23.80 -9.60 3.22
N ILE A 42 -23.07 -8.56 2.81
CA ILE A 42 -22.23 -8.61 1.60
C ILE A 42 -20.87 -9.19 1.95
N ARG A 43 -20.52 -10.29 1.27
CA ARG A 43 -19.19 -10.90 1.32
C ARG A 43 -18.51 -10.78 -0.05
N ARG A 44 -17.29 -10.28 -0.07
CA ARG A 44 -16.40 -10.13 -1.24
C ARG A 44 -15.10 -10.92 -1.11
N ASN A 45 -14.77 -11.43 0.07
CA ASN A 45 -13.54 -12.15 0.39
C ASN A 45 -12.28 -11.32 0.09
N ASP A 46 -12.29 -10.06 0.54
CA ASP A 46 -11.19 -9.12 0.41
C ASP A 46 -10.58 -8.76 1.78
N PHE A 47 -9.61 -7.84 1.79
CA PHE A 47 -8.96 -7.38 3.01
C PHE A 47 -9.95 -6.74 4.02
N MET A 48 -10.98 -6.03 3.55
CA MET A 48 -11.97 -5.43 4.44
C MET A 48 -12.82 -6.50 5.12
N ASP A 49 -13.17 -7.55 4.39
CA ASP A 49 -13.89 -8.70 4.91
C ASP A 49 -13.09 -9.46 5.98
N LEU A 50 -11.77 -9.57 5.83
CA LEU A 50 -10.89 -10.09 6.87
C LEU A 50 -10.94 -9.22 8.14
N LEU A 51 -10.90 -7.90 7.99
CA LEU A 51 -10.99 -6.98 9.14
C LEU A 51 -12.36 -7.05 9.83
N ILE A 52 -13.44 -7.20 9.07
CA ILE A 52 -14.80 -7.39 9.61
C ILE A 52 -14.88 -8.71 10.39
N ASP A 53 -14.27 -9.77 9.87
CA ASP A 53 -14.21 -11.05 10.59
C ASP A 53 -13.42 -10.90 11.89
N LEU A 54 -12.25 -10.25 11.88
CA LEU A 54 -11.46 -10.01 13.09
C LEU A 54 -12.16 -9.09 14.10
N LYS A 55 -12.98 -8.15 13.62
CA LYS A 55 -13.86 -7.33 14.46
C LYS A 55 -14.96 -8.16 15.13
N ASN A 56 -15.56 -9.10 14.39
CA ASN A 56 -16.73 -9.85 14.86
C ASN A 56 -16.37 -11.20 15.52
N ASN A 57 -15.15 -11.70 15.33
CA ASN A 57 -14.69 -12.99 15.83
C ASN A 57 -14.20 -12.87 17.27
N LYS A 58 -15.01 -13.40 18.19
CA LYS A 58 -14.73 -13.46 19.63
C LYS A 58 -14.05 -14.74 20.08
N ASN A 59 -13.72 -15.65 19.14
CA ASN A 59 -13.23 -17.00 19.44
C ASN A 59 -11.70 -17.13 19.30
N GLY A 60 -10.94 -16.02 19.40
CA GLY A 60 -9.47 -15.99 19.35
C GLY A 60 -8.85 -15.35 20.58
N ASP A 61 -7.53 -15.08 20.53
CA ASP A 61 -6.73 -14.51 21.64
C ASP A 61 -7.23 -13.15 22.15
N ASN A 62 -8.06 -12.44 21.37
CA ASN A 62 -8.74 -11.23 21.80
C ASN A 62 -10.26 -11.45 21.86
N PRO A 63 -10.83 -11.75 23.05
CA PRO A 63 -12.25 -12.08 23.20
C PRO A 63 -13.21 -10.92 22.89
N GLU A 64 -12.69 -9.69 22.81
CA GLU A 64 -13.47 -8.48 22.47
C GLU A 64 -13.51 -8.19 20.96
N GLY A 65 -12.63 -8.81 20.16
CA GLY A 65 -12.46 -8.49 18.74
C GLY A 65 -11.82 -7.11 18.52
N LEU A 66 -11.66 -6.71 17.24
CA LEU A 66 -11.19 -5.36 16.89
C LEU A 66 -12.30 -4.31 17.04
N THR A 67 -11.97 -3.15 17.59
CA THR A 67 -12.82 -1.96 17.56
C THR A 67 -12.90 -1.36 16.16
N ILE A 68 -13.94 -0.57 15.89
CA ILE A 68 -14.08 0.11 14.59
C ILE A 68 -12.93 1.08 14.30
N ASP A 69 -12.37 1.71 15.35
CA ASP A 69 -11.24 2.62 15.23
C ASP A 69 -9.95 1.86 14.88
N GLU A 70 -9.76 0.66 15.43
CA GLU A 70 -8.65 -0.23 15.06
C GLU A 70 -8.78 -0.74 13.63
N VAL A 71 -9.99 -1.11 13.20
CA VAL A 71 -10.26 -1.46 11.79
C VAL A 71 -9.87 -0.28 10.88
N CYS A 72 -10.30 0.94 11.21
CA CYS A 72 -9.93 2.14 10.47
C CYS A 72 -8.40 2.36 10.46
N ALA A 73 -7.72 2.17 11.60
CA ALA A 73 -6.28 2.33 11.71
C ALA A 73 -5.52 1.31 10.84
N HIS A 74 -5.93 0.04 10.84
CA HIS A 74 -5.35 -1.00 10.00
C HIS A 74 -5.56 -0.73 8.50
N SER A 75 -6.77 -0.32 8.11
CA SER A 75 -7.05 0.10 6.72
C SER A 75 -6.16 1.28 6.30
N PHE A 76 -5.95 2.25 7.20
CA PHE A 76 -5.09 3.40 6.93
C PHE A 76 -3.64 3.00 6.70
N ILE A 77 -3.07 2.17 7.58
CA ILE A 77 -1.68 1.72 7.48
C ILE A 77 -1.45 0.96 6.18
N PHE A 78 -2.37 0.06 5.81
CA PHE A 78 -2.25 -0.74 4.59
C PHE A 78 -2.19 0.15 3.34
N ILE A 79 -3.09 1.13 3.23
CA ILE A 79 -3.09 2.09 2.12
C ILE A 79 -1.84 2.95 2.12
N PHE A 80 -1.46 3.49 3.29
CA PHE A 80 -0.31 4.38 3.39
C PHE A 80 1.01 3.68 3.00
N ALA A 81 1.27 2.51 3.58
CA ALA A 81 2.47 1.72 3.31
C ALA A 81 2.54 1.24 1.86
N GLY A 82 1.41 0.83 1.28
CA GLY A 82 1.32 0.40 -0.12
C GLY A 82 1.46 1.56 -1.11
N PHE A 83 0.94 2.74 -0.77
CA PHE A 83 0.95 3.91 -1.64
C PHE A 83 2.33 4.56 -1.76
N GLU A 84 3.00 4.84 -0.63
CA GLU A 84 4.29 5.56 -0.65
C GLU A 84 5.37 4.80 -1.44
N THR A 85 5.45 3.48 -1.22
CA THR A 85 6.42 2.61 -1.88
C THR A 85 6.13 2.45 -3.36
N SER A 86 4.87 2.15 -3.72
CA SER A 86 4.49 1.93 -5.12
C SER A 86 4.55 3.22 -5.95
N SER A 87 4.07 4.34 -5.41
CA SER A 87 4.09 5.63 -6.14
C SER A 87 5.51 6.10 -6.45
N SER A 88 6.43 5.95 -5.49
CA SER A 88 7.84 6.26 -5.68
C SER A 88 8.46 5.35 -6.75
N LEU A 89 8.21 4.05 -6.69
CA LEU A 89 8.69 3.08 -7.68
C LEU A 89 8.17 3.42 -9.08
N MET A 90 6.87 3.73 -9.21
CA MET A 90 6.26 4.13 -10.48
C MET A 90 6.88 5.43 -11.01
N GLY A 91 7.13 6.40 -10.15
CA GLY A 91 7.81 7.65 -10.52
C GLY A 91 9.20 7.40 -11.12
N PHE A 92 10.03 6.60 -10.45
CA PHE A 92 11.36 6.23 -10.98
C PHE A 92 11.29 5.41 -12.25
N MET A 93 10.33 4.46 -12.32
CA MET A 93 10.12 3.65 -13.52
C MET A 93 9.77 4.52 -14.73
N LEU A 94 8.81 5.44 -14.58
CA LEU A 94 8.39 6.34 -15.65
C LEU A 94 9.51 7.30 -16.06
N TYR A 95 10.29 7.80 -15.11
CA TYR A 95 11.45 8.63 -15.38
C TYR A 95 12.50 7.89 -16.24
N GLU A 96 12.87 6.67 -15.87
CA GLU A 96 13.83 5.88 -16.62
C GLU A 96 13.28 5.46 -18.00
N LEU A 97 11.99 5.17 -18.12
CA LEU A 97 11.35 4.91 -19.42
C LEU A 97 11.38 6.14 -20.33
N ALA A 98 11.09 7.33 -19.80
CA ALA A 98 11.12 8.57 -20.57
C ALA A 98 12.53 8.92 -21.08
N ARG A 99 13.57 8.55 -20.32
CA ARG A 99 14.98 8.73 -20.72
C ARG A 99 15.47 7.70 -21.74
N ASN A 100 14.80 6.55 -21.86
CA ASN A 100 15.19 5.47 -22.75
C ASN A 100 14.06 5.12 -23.74
N PRO A 101 13.85 5.93 -24.80
CA PRO A 101 12.75 5.75 -25.76
C PRO A 101 12.73 4.38 -26.43
N GLU A 102 13.90 3.77 -26.66
CA GLU A 102 14.00 2.42 -27.23
C GLU A 102 13.35 1.37 -26.31
N ILE A 103 13.64 1.45 -25.01
CA ILE A 103 13.09 0.52 -24.02
C ILE A 103 11.59 0.76 -23.82
N GLN A 104 11.17 2.03 -23.80
CA GLN A 104 9.76 2.40 -23.75
C GLN A 104 8.98 1.85 -24.96
N SER A 105 9.54 1.95 -26.17
CA SER A 105 8.94 1.42 -27.39
C SER A 105 8.83 -0.11 -27.35
N LYS A 106 9.90 -0.81 -26.93
CA LYS A 106 9.89 -2.26 -26.73
C LYS A 106 8.79 -2.69 -25.73
N LEU A 107 8.71 -2.01 -24.58
CA LEU A 107 7.69 -2.29 -23.57
C LEU A 107 6.28 -2.06 -24.10
N ARG A 108 6.04 -0.93 -24.79
CA ARG A 108 4.74 -0.61 -25.38
C ARG A 108 4.32 -1.62 -26.43
N ASN A 109 5.23 -2.02 -27.31
CA ASN A 109 4.98 -3.05 -28.33
C ASN A 109 4.64 -4.39 -27.67
N HIS A 110 5.33 -4.75 -26.60
CA HIS A 110 5.05 -5.98 -25.85
C HIS A 110 3.66 -5.95 -25.20
N ILE A 111 3.30 -4.85 -24.53
CA ILE A 111 1.96 -4.65 -23.96
C ILE A 111 0.88 -4.75 -25.06
N ASN A 112 1.04 -4.01 -26.15
CA ASN A 112 0.10 -4.03 -27.28
C ASN A 112 -0.03 -5.42 -27.92
N SER A 113 1.10 -6.12 -28.09
CA SER A 113 1.10 -7.47 -28.64
C SER A 113 0.33 -8.45 -27.76
N THR A 114 0.41 -8.29 -26.43
CA THR A 114 -0.33 -9.18 -25.55
C THR A 114 -1.80 -8.81 -25.47
N LEU A 115 -2.12 -7.51 -25.41
CA LEU A 115 -3.52 -7.06 -25.47
C LEU A 115 -4.21 -7.50 -26.77
N GLY A 116 -3.50 -7.44 -27.89
CA GLY A 116 -3.97 -7.95 -29.19
C GLY A 116 -4.22 -9.45 -29.19
N LYS A 117 -3.35 -10.25 -28.54
CA LYS A 117 -3.55 -11.71 -28.40
C LYS A 117 -4.79 -12.08 -27.58
N HIS A 118 -5.23 -11.20 -26.69
CA HIS A 118 -6.41 -11.43 -25.85
C HIS A 118 -7.68 -10.76 -26.42
N ASN A 119 -7.69 -10.31 -27.68
CA ASN A 119 -8.87 -9.69 -28.34
C ASN A 119 -9.52 -8.57 -27.51
N GLY A 120 -8.73 -7.79 -26.76
CA GLY A 120 -9.26 -6.74 -25.88
C GLY A 120 -9.99 -7.25 -24.63
N ALA A 121 -9.94 -8.56 -24.33
CA ALA A 121 -10.43 -9.09 -23.07
C ALA A 121 -9.67 -8.45 -21.89
N SER A 122 -10.39 -8.14 -20.81
CA SER A 122 -9.78 -7.58 -19.61
C SER A 122 -8.66 -8.49 -19.12
N LEU A 123 -7.52 -7.91 -18.73
CA LEU A 123 -6.41 -8.62 -18.10
C LEU A 123 -6.83 -9.16 -16.73
N GLY A 124 -7.57 -10.28 -16.73
CA GLY A 124 -7.89 -11.04 -15.53
C GLY A 124 -6.70 -11.89 -15.09
N TRP A 125 -6.67 -12.33 -13.83
CA TRP A 125 -5.57 -13.14 -13.27
C TRP A 125 -5.23 -14.40 -14.09
N SER A 126 -6.24 -15.04 -14.68
CA SER A 126 -6.09 -16.19 -15.57
C SER A 126 -5.51 -15.85 -16.95
N ASN A 127 -5.65 -14.60 -17.38
CA ASN A 127 -5.26 -14.10 -18.71
C ASN A 127 -4.18 -13.01 -18.62
N THR A 128 -3.51 -12.86 -17.47
CA THR A 128 -2.39 -11.93 -17.38
C THR A 128 -1.27 -12.44 -18.28
N PRO A 129 -0.76 -11.63 -19.22
CA PRO A 129 0.50 -11.93 -19.86
C PRO A 129 1.53 -12.30 -18.80
N LYS A 130 2.19 -13.45 -18.97
CA LYS A 130 3.50 -13.64 -18.37
C LYS A 130 4.40 -12.63 -19.07
N MET A 131 4.46 -11.41 -18.53
CA MET A 131 5.33 -10.36 -19.02
C MET A 131 6.75 -10.89 -18.91
N GLU A 132 7.31 -11.26 -20.06
CA GLU A 132 8.72 -11.59 -20.15
C GLU A 132 9.50 -10.43 -19.53
N ARG A 133 10.46 -10.77 -18.65
CA ARG A 133 11.27 -9.78 -17.97
C ARG A 133 12.04 -8.98 -19.01
N ILE A 134 11.50 -7.84 -19.41
CA ILE A 134 12.26 -6.82 -20.09
C ILE A 134 13.30 -6.40 -19.06
N LYS A 135 14.52 -6.93 -19.21
CA LYS A 135 15.71 -6.43 -18.52
C LYS A 135 15.95 -5.03 -19.07
N CYS A 136 15.15 -4.07 -18.61
CA CYS A 136 15.61 -2.70 -18.55
C CYS A 136 16.86 -2.76 -17.69
N GLY A 137 17.98 -2.22 -18.18
CA GLY A 137 19.24 -2.16 -17.45
C GLY A 137 19.11 -1.23 -16.25
N PHE A 138 18.28 -1.62 -15.28
CA PHE A 138 18.00 -0.91 -14.06
C PHE A 138 19.27 -0.97 -13.20
N HIS A 139 20.13 0.04 -13.31
CA HIS A 139 21.14 0.35 -12.28
C HIS A 139 20.51 0.58 -10.89
N THR A 140 19.18 0.63 -10.81
CA THR A 140 18.41 0.84 -9.58
C THR A 140 18.29 -0.38 -8.66
N LYS A 141 18.73 -1.59 -9.03
CA LYS A 141 18.78 -2.70 -8.05
C LYS A 141 19.56 -2.29 -6.79
N SER A 142 20.72 -1.64 -6.97
CA SER A 142 21.51 -1.14 -5.84
C SER A 142 20.86 0.07 -5.14
N CYS A 143 20.22 1.00 -5.86
CA CYS A 143 19.64 2.20 -5.24
C CYS A 143 18.31 1.97 -4.51
N ILE A 144 17.49 1.00 -4.93
CA ILE A 144 16.20 0.68 -4.30
C ILE A 144 16.41 -0.28 -3.12
N GLU A 145 17.27 -1.29 -3.26
CA GLU A 145 17.63 -2.18 -2.14
C GLU A 145 18.34 -1.37 -1.03
N ASN A 146 19.25 -0.45 -1.36
CA ASN A 146 19.94 0.33 -0.33
C ASN A 146 19.00 1.28 0.45
N ARG A 147 17.94 1.84 -0.14
CA ARG A 147 17.06 2.77 0.60
C ARG A 147 16.09 2.04 1.53
N LEU A 148 15.57 0.88 1.14
CA LEU A 148 14.65 0.10 1.99
C LEU A 148 15.40 -0.69 3.07
N THR A 149 16.57 -1.27 2.76
CA THR A 149 17.39 -1.96 3.76
C THR A 149 17.92 -1.00 4.82
N ILE A 150 18.39 0.21 4.45
CA ILE A 150 18.85 1.22 5.43
C ILE A 150 17.70 1.73 6.32
N ILE A 151 16.45 1.79 5.83
CA ILE A 151 15.29 2.21 6.63
C ILE A 151 14.81 1.09 7.56
N MET A 152 14.82 -0.17 7.12
CA MET A 152 14.43 -1.30 7.96
C MET A 152 15.50 -1.69 8.99
N GLU A 153 16.80 -1.68 8.62
CA GLU A 153 17.89 -1.94 9.58
C GLU A 153 17.97 -0.85 10.66
N ARG A 154 17.82 0.44 10.30
CA ARG A 154 17.76 1.51 11.31
C ARG A 154 16.55 1.40 12.25
N HIS A 155 15.46 0.77 11.84
CA HIS A 155 14.29 0.60 12.71
C HIS A 155 14.39 -0.64 13.61
N LEU A 156 15.05 -1.72 13.18
CA LEU A 156 15.30 -2.89 14.02
C LEU A 156 16.45 -2.71 15.03
N SER A 157 17.51 -1.98 14.68
CA SER A 157 18.64 -1.74 15.59
C SER A 157 18.29 -0.83 16.79
N ILE A 158 17.19 -0.05 16.71
CA ILE A 158 16.73 0.80 17.81
C ILE A 158 15.90 0.01 18.83
N SER A 159 15.37 -1.16 18.47
CA SER A 159 14.56 -1.99 19.39
C SER A 159 15.36 -3.06 20.14
N ILE A 160 16.65 -3.24 19.83
CA ILE A 160 17.51 -4.28 20.45
C ILE A 160 18.58 -3.68 21.37
N GLN A 161 18.71 -2.35 21.39
CA GLN A 161 19.64 -1.65 22.27
C GLN A 161 18.87 -0.64 23.11
N ASP A 162 18.31 -1.12 24.22
CA ASP A 162 18.36 -0.47 25.54
C ASP A 162 17.84 -1.50 26.58
N PRO A 163 18.41 -1.52 27.80
CA PRO A 163 18.64 -2.71 28.63
C PRO A 163 17.41 -3.30 29.35
#